data_AF-A0A7Z9W1P9-F1
#
_entry.id   AF-A0A7Z9W1P9-F1
#
_cell.length_a   1.000
_cell.length_b   1.000
_cell.length_c   1.000
_cell.angle_alpha   90.00
_cell.angle_beta   90.00
_cell.angle_gamma   90.00
#
_symmetry.space_group_name_H-M   'P 1'
#
loop_
_entity.id
_entity.type
_entity.pdbx_description
1 polymer ?
#
loop_
_entity_poly.entity_id
_entity_poly.type
_entity_poly.pdbx_seq_one_letter_code
_entity_poly.pdbx_strand_id
1 'polypeptide(L)'
;MWTKLQNTPRKRDPRKIAVIDPELCFGAFACSICQAACPVEECIVEEPDIYGRIVCAVLIDKCIGCGLCVTVGNETAPGKRDFGCPADYDAIDMSVFDDVVQAVTHEAIDAGEVSAEAPEPEPTEAAT
;
A
#
# COMPACT_ATOMS: atom_id res chain seq x y z
N MET A 1 -15.29 -17.18 8.28
CA MET A 1 -15.63 -17.16 6.84
C MET A 1 -14.34 -16.79 6.13
N TRP A 2 -13.68 -17.74 5.46
CA TRP A 2 -12.38 -17.51 4.82
C TRP A 2 -12.58 -16.51 3.67
N THR A 3 -11.87 -15.38 3.68
CA THR A 3 -11.98 -14.33 2.66
C THR A 3 -11.63 -14.94 1.31
N LYS A 4 -12.50 -14.80 0.30
CA LYS A 4 -12.21 -15.26 -1.06
C LYS A 4 -10.96 -14.53 -1.56
N LEU A 5 -9.93 -15.28 -1.93
CA LEU A 5 -8.73 -14.75 -2.59
C LEU A 5 -9.13 -13.87 -3.80
N GLN A 6 -8.58 -12.66 -3.87
CA GLN A 6 -8.86 -11.63 -4.88
C GLN A 6 -7.60 -11.33 -5.71
N ASN A 7 -7.06 -12.32 -6.43
CA ASN A 7 -5.85 -12.14 -7.24
C ASN A 7 -6.11 -11.76 -8.71
N THR A 8 -7.25 -11.15 -9.00
CA THR A 8 -7.52 -10.60 -10.34
C THR A 8 -6.93 -9.19 -10.46
N PRO A 9 -6.30 -8.82 -11.59
CA PRO A 9 -5.81 -7.46 -11.80
C PRO A 9 -6.88 -6.40 -11.50
N ARG A 10 -6.50 -5.33 -10.81
CA ARG A 10 -7.43 -4.25 -10.48
C ARG A 10 -7.92 -3.59 -11.77
N LYS A 11 -9.23 -3.31 -11.83
CA LYS A 11 -9.85 -2.62 -12.99
C LYS A 11 -9.72 -1.10 -12.91
N ARG A 12 -9.57 -0.56 -11.71
CA ARG A 12 -9.45 0.86 -11.41
C ARG A 12 -8.63 1.03 -10.14
N ASP A 13 -8.09 2.22 -9.95
CA ASP A 13 -7.38 2.55 -8.73
C ASP A 13 -8.35 2.67 -7.53
N PRO A 14 -7.93 2.22 -6.34
CA PRO A 14 -8.73 2.33 -5.13
C PRO A 14 -8.71 3.77 -4.61
N ARG A 15 -9.69 4.13 -3.77
CA ARG A 15 -9.69 5.46 -3.09
C ARG A 15 -8.60 5.59 -2.04
N LYS A 16 -8.27 4.48 -1.38
CA LYS A 16 -7.28 4.39 -0.32
C LYS A 16 -6.50 3.08 -0.45
N ILE A 17 -5.23 3.10 -0.04
CA ILE A 17 -4.36 1.92 0.04
C ILE A 17 -3.75 1.79 1.43
N ALA A 18 -3.33 0.57 1.75
CA ALA A 18 -2.60 0.33 2.98
C ALA A 18 -1.16 0.85 2.84
N VAL A 19 -0.65 1.52 3.87
CA VAL A 19 0.74 1.96 4.00
C VAL A 19 1.30 1.37 5.29
N ILE A 20 2.54 0.88 5.24
CA ILE A 20 3.23 0.30 6.40
C ILE A 20 4.34 1.26 6.81
N ASP A 21 4.38 1.65 8.08
CA ASP A 21 5.50 2.37 8.66
C ASP A 21 6.64 1.37 8.99
N PRO A 22 7.80 1.46 8.31
CA PRO A 22 8.92 0.56 8.56
C PRO A 22 9.53 0.70 9.96
N GLU A 23 9.35 1.85 10.62
CA GLU A 23 9.88 2.07 11.98
C GLU A 23 9.05 1.37 13.06
N LEU A 24 7.75 1.21 12.81
CA LEU A 24 6.82 0.52 13.71
C LEU A 24 6.64 -0.96 13.34
N CYS A 25 7.03 -1.35 12.13
CA CYS A 25 6.98 -2.73 11.68
C CYS A 25 8.03 -3.59 12.42
N PHE A 26 7.59 -4.60 13.17
CA PHE A 26 8.48 -5.59 13.78
C PHE A 26 9.19 -6.51 12.76
N GLY A 27 8.71 -6.49 11.52
CA GLY A 27 9.29 -7.24 10.42
C GLY A 27 8.75 -8.66 10.25
N ALA A 28 8.86 -9.17 9.03
CA ALA A 28 8.19 -10.40 8.62
C ALA A 28 8.68 -11.65 9.38
N PHE A 29 9.93 -11.64 9.86
CA PHE A 29 10.48 -12.70 10.72
C PHE A 29 9.83 -12.78 12.10
N ALA A 30 9.26 -11.67 12.59
CA ALA A 30 8.57 -11.61 13.88
C ALA A 30 7.04 -11.56 13.74
N CYS A 31 6.52 -10.96 12.66
CA CYS A 31 5.09 -10.79 12.41
C CYS A 31 4.77 -10.72 10.92
N SER A 32 4.02 -11.70 10.41
CA SER A 32 3.52 -11.77 9.03
C SER A 32 1.99 -11.82 8.93
N ILE A 33 1.29 -11.41 10.00
CA ILE A 33 -0.17 -11.51 10.08
C ILE A 33 -0.88 -10.67 9.02
N CYS A 34 -0.29 -9.53 8.62
CA CYS A 34 -0.81 -8.67 7.57
C CYS A 34 -0.83 -9.38 6.20
N GLN A 35 0.21 -10.18 5.90
CA GLN A 35 0.27 -11.01 4.69
C GLN A 35 -0.82 -12.09 4.71
N ALA A 36 -1.03 -12.74 5.86
CA ALA A 36 -2.11 -13.72 6.03
C ALA A 36 -3.52 -13.10 5.97
N ALA A 37 -3.66 -11.84 6.39
CA ALA A 37 -4.93 -11.11 6.37
C ALA A 37 -5.30 -10.60 4.97
N CYS A 38 -4.30 -10.30 4.14
CA CYS A 38 -4.52 -9.71 2.83
C CYS A 38 -5.09 -10.75 1.86
N PRO A 39 -6.23 -10.48 1.20
CA PRO A 39 -6.83 -11.41 0.25
C PRO A 39 -6.16 -11.39 -1.13
N VAL A 40 -5.17 -10.53 -1.34
CA VAL A 40 -4.46 -10.37 -2.61
C VAL A 40 -3.06 -10.95 -2.45
N GLU A 41 -2.71 -11.94 -3.27
CA GLU A 41 -1.38 -12.56 -3.21
C GLU A 41 -0.32 -11.53 -3.58
N GLU A 42 0.81 -11.59 -2.86
CA GLU A 42 1.95 -10.69 -3.06
C GLU A 42 1.59 -9.20 -2.97
N CYS A 43 0.44 -8.83 -2.38
CA CYS A 43 0.15 -7.42 -2.10
C CYS A 43 1.04 -6.89 -0.98
N ILE A 44 1.49 -7.75 -0.08
CA ILE A 44 2.42 -7.42 1.00
C ILE A 44 3.65 -8.30 0.86
N VAL A 45 4.80 -7.68 0.65
CA VAL A 45 6.10 -8.32 0.43
C VAL A 45 7.07 -7.99 1.55
N GLU A 46 8.18 -8.72 1.60
CA GLU A 46 9.24 -8.50 2.58
C GLU A 46 10.40 -7.75 1.92
N GLU A 47 10.78 -6.60 2.49
CA GLU A 47 11.85 -5.76 1.96
C GLU A 47 12.76 -5.25 3.09
N PRO A 48 14.06 -5.05 2.84
CA PRO A 48 14.93 -4.42 3.80
C PRO A 48 14.59 -2.93 3.96
N ASP A 49 14.45 -2.46 5.20
CA ASP A 49 14.38 -1.03 5.51
C ASP A 49 15.76 -0.35 5.41
N ILE A 50 15.81 0.95 5.70
CA ILE A 50 17.04 1.76 5.68
C ILE A 50 18.13 1.27 6.65
N TYR A 51 17.77 0.45 7.65
CA TYR A 51 18.66 -0.14 8.63
C TYR A 51 18.98 -1.62 8.34
N GLY A 52 18.46 -2.18 7.24
CA GLY A 52 18.63 -3.57 6.83
C GLY A 52 17.74 -4.56 7.61
N ARG A 53 16.74 -4.09 8.37
CA ARG A 53 15.71 -4.95 8.98
C ARG A 53 14.75 -5.38 7.89
N ILE A 54 14.37 -6.65 7.86
CA ILE A 54 13.36 -7.14 6.92
C ILE A 54 11.98 -6.76 7.45
N VAL A 55 11.35 -5.77 6.81
CA VAL A 55 10.02 -5.26 7.12
C VAL A 55 9.00 -5.67 6.05
N CYS A 56 7.72 -5.54 6.38
CA CYS A 56 6.66 -5.73 5.38
C CYS A 56 6.43 -4.42 4.61
N ALA A 57 6.27 -4.51 3.29
CA ALA A 57 5.91 -3.38 2.42
C ALA A 57 4.67 -3.72 1.58
N VAL A 58 3.84 -2.72 1.28
CA VAL A 58 2.65 -2.89 0.43
C VAL A 58 2.99 -2.52 -1.01
N LEU A 59 2.75 -3.44 -1.94
CA LEU A 59 2.85 -3.14 -3.37
C LEU A 59 1.65 -2.30 -3.82
N ILE A 60 1.92 -1.03 -4.16
CA ILE A 60 0.91 -0.05 -4.59
C ILE A 60 0.08 -0.60 -5.75
N ASP A 61 0.70 -1.27 -6.71
CA ASP A 61 0.04 -1.81 -7.91
C ASP A 61 -0.90 -3.00 -7.65
N LYS A 62 -0.72 -3.69 -6.52
CA LYS A 62 -1.56 -4.84 -6.14
C LYS A 62 -2.60 -4.50 -5.09
N CYS A 63 -2.39 -3.46 -4.28
CA CYS A 63 -3.32 -3.10 -3.23
C CYS A 63 -4.70 -2.72 -3.80
N ILE A 64 -5.75 -3.43 -3.35
CA ILE A 64 -7.15 -3.14 -3.74
C ILE A 64 -7.90 -2.28 -2.71
N GLY A 65 -7.20 -1.82 -1.66
CA GLY A 65 -7.79 -0.98 -0.62
C GLY A 65 -8.79 -1.69 0.30
N CYS A 66 -8.68 -3.02 0.47
CA CYS A 66 -9.61 -3.80 1.30
C CYS A 66 -9.49 -3.50 2.81
N GLY A 67 -8.33 -3.00 3.25
CA GLY A 67 -8.05 -2.66 4.63
C GLY A 67 -7.95 -3.87 5.58
N LEU A 68 -8.02 -5.12 5.14
CA LEU A 68 -8.01 -6.26 6.06
C LEU A 68 -6.68 -6.42 6.84
N CYS A 69 -5.59 -5.88 6.32
CA CYS A 69 -4.26 -5.94 6.94
C CYS A 69 -3.98 -4.84 7.99
N VAL A 70 -4.77 -3.76 8.00
CA VAL A 70 -4.56 -2.56 8.81
C VAL A 70 -4.72 -2.88 10.30
N THR A 71 -4.14 -2.05 11.18
CA THR A 71 -4.16 -2.22 12.64
C THR A 71 -5.57 -2.54 13.19
N VAL A 72 -5.70 -3.58 14.00
CA VAL A 72 -6.99 -3.96 14.61
C VAL A 72 -7.51 -2.81 15.47
N GLY A 73 -8.78 -2.41 15.25
CA GLY A 73 -9.40 -1.29 15.96
C GLY A 73 -9.15 0.10 15.36
N ASN A 74 -8.32 0.20 14.32
CA ASN A 74 -7.99 1.47 13.68
C ASN A 74 -9.18 2.04 12.85
N GLU A 75 -9.46 3.33 13.00
CA GLU A 75 -10.58 4.04 12.37
C GLU A 75 -10.39 4.26 10.86
N THR A 76 -9.15 4.17 10.34
CA THR A 76 -8.88 4.26 8.90
C THR A 76 -9.39 3.05 8.12
N ALA A 77 -9.75 1.98 8.83
CA ALA A 77 -10.40 0.79 8.30
C ALA A 77 -11.73 1.07 7.58
N PRO A 78 -12.00 0.43 6.42
CA PRO A 78 -13.33 0.46 5.81
C PRO A 78 -14.44 -0.18 6.67
N GLY A 79 -14.09 -0.98 7.66
CA GLY A 79 -15.04 -1.63 8.58
C GLY A 79 -14.35 -2.31 9.76
N LYS A 80 -15.15 -2.75 10.75
CA LYS A 80 -14.65 -3.49 11.91
C LYS A 80 -14.08 -4.86 11.50
N ARG A 81 -12.96 -5.23 12.11
CA ARG A 81 -12.26 -6.50 11.89
C ARG A 81 -11.60 -6.97 13.17
N ASP A 82 -11.49 -8.28 13.32
CA ASP A 82 -10.84 -8.93 14.46
C ASP A 82 -9.46 -9.50 14.08
N PHE A 83 -9.01 -9.26 12.84
CA PHE A 83 -7.79 -9.81 12.27
C PHE A 83 -7.08 -8.74 11.42
N GLY A 84 -5.77 -8.61 11.57
CA GLY A 84 -4.94 -7.57 10.96
C GLY A 84 -3.66 -7.32 11.76
N CYS A 85 -2.95 -6.23 11.47
CA CYS A 85 -1.79 -5.81 12.27
C CYS A 85 -2.19 -5.63 13.75
N PRO A 86 -1.41 -6.12 14.73
CA PRO A 86 -1.72 -5.95 16.15
C PRO A 86 -1.82 -4.48 16.56
N ALA A 87 -2.76 -4.18 17.46
CA ALA A 87 -3.00 -2.82 17.97
C ALA A 87 -1.75 -2.21 18.64
N ASP A 88 -0.91 -3.04 19.23
CA ASP A 88 0.27 -2.62 19.99
C ASP A 88 1.40 -2.11 19.08
N TYR A 89 1.38 -2.45 17.79
CA TYR A 89 2.38 -1.99 16.82
C TYR A 89 1.92 -0.73 16.09
N ASP A 90 0.62 -0.66 15.78
CA ASP A 90 -0.01 0.40 15.00
C ASP A 90 0.76 0.79 13.72
N ALA A 91 1.30 -0.22 13.03
CA ALA A 91 2.25 -0.02 11.94
C ALA A 91 1.61 0.12 10.56
N ILE A 92 0.29 -0.10 10.42
CA ILE A 92 -0.37 -0.16 9.10
C ILE A 92 -1.66 0.64 9.11
N ASP A 93 -1.76 1.59 8.17
CA ASP A 93 -2.86 2.53 8.02
C ASP A 93 -3.43 2.59 6.60
N MET A 94 -4.66 3.08 6.45
CA MET A 94 -5.22 3.41 5.13
C MET A 94 -4.98 4.88 4.77
N SER A 95 -4.17 5.10 3.73
CA SER A 95 -3.87 6.43 3.16
C SER A 95 -4.57 6.62 1.81
N VAL A 96 -4.79 7.87 1.40
CA VAL A 96 -5.38 8.19 0.09
C VAL A 96 -4.43 7.73 -1.01
N PHE A 97 -4.97 7.06 -2.04
CA PHE A 97 -4.14 6.46 -3.10
C PHE A 97 -3.30 7.51 -3.83
N ASP A 98 -3.95 8.59 -4.27
CA ASP A 98 -3.29 9.65 -5.04
C ASP A 98 -2.14 10.30 -4.26
N ASP A 99 -2.34 10.54 -2.96
CA ASP A 99 -1.31 11.13 -2.08
C ASP A 99 -0.08 10.22 -1.96
N VAL A 100 -0.29 8.90 -1.84
CA VAL A 100 0.81 7.94 -1.73
C VAL A 100 1.57 7.80 -3.06
N VAL A 101 0.85 7.75 -4.19
CA VAL A 101 1.49 7.70 -5.52
C VAL A 101 2.29 8.98 -5.76
N GLN A 102 1.77 10.15 -5.40
CA GLN A 102 2.50 11.41 -5.48
C GLN A 102 3.76 11.41 -4.59
N ALA A 103 3.66 10.94 -3.35
CA ALA A 103 4.81 10.85 -2.46
C ALA A 103 5.93 9.96 -3.05
N VAL A 104 5.59 8.73 -3.44
CA VAL A 104 6.57 7.77 -3.98
C VAL A 104 7.16 8.23 -5.31
N THR A 105 6.35 8.87 -6.17
CA THR A 105 6.87 9.41 -7.44
C THR A 105 7.82 10.58 -7.21
N HIS A 106 7.53 11.47 -6.26
CA HIS A 106 8.45 12.55 -5.89
C HIS A 106 9.75 12.00 -5.32
N GLU A 107 9.69 11.01 -4.43
CA GLU A 107 10.87 10.35 -3.88
C GLU A 107 11.72 9.68 -4.98
N ALA A 108 11.07 9.02 -5.95
CA ALA A 108 11.76 8.39 -7.08
C ALA A 108 12.40 9.41 -8.04
N ILE A 109 11.78 10.58 -8.22
CA ILE A 109 12.37 11.70 -8.99
C ILE A 109 13.57 12.27 -8.25
N ASP A 110 13.45 12.51 -6.93
CA ASP A 110 14.54 13.04 -6.10
C ASP A 110 15.72 12.06 -6.03
N ALA A 111 15.44 10.75 -6.05
CA ALA A 111 16.45 9.69 -6.14
C ALA A 111 17.06 9.53 -7.55
N GLY A 112 16.52 10.20 -8.57
CA GLY A 112 16.97 10.13 -9.96
C GLY A 112 16.61 8.81 -10.66
N GLU A 113 15.68 8.04 -10.11
CA GLU A 113 15.22 6.76 -10.64
C GLU A 113 14.21 6.93 -11.79
N VAL A 114 13.52 8.07 -11.82
CA VAL A 114 12.56 8.45 -12.86
C VAL A 114 12.81 9.88 -13.29
N SER A 115 12.87 10.13 -14.61
CA SER A 115 12.93 11.50 -15.13
C SER A 115 11.54 12.12 -15.06
N ALA A 116 11.43 13.36 -14.56
CA ALA A 116 10.18 14.12 -14.55
C ALA A 116 9.73 14.43 -15.98
N GLU A 117 9.04 13.50 -16.64
CA GLU A 117 8.40 13.77 -17.91
C GLU A 117 7.12 14.56 -17.62
N ALA A 118 7.12 15.84 -17.97
CA ALA A 118 5.96 16.71 -17.83
C ALA A 118 4.77 16.12 -18.61
N PRO A 119 3.52 16.20 -18.10
CA PRO A 119 2.38 15.77 -18.88
C PRO A 119 2.36 16.57 -20.19
N GLU A 120 2.45 15.85 -21.33
CA GLU A 120 2.34 16.46 -22.65
C GLU A 120 1.02 17.25 -22.72
N PRO A 121 1.05 18.52 -23.18
CA PRO A 121 -0.19 19.27 -23.35
C PRO A 121 -1.03 18.57 -24.43
N GLU A 122 -2.28 18.24 -24.08
CA GLU A 122 -3.26 17.68 -25.01
C GLU A 122 -3.30 18.53 -26.29
N PRO A 123 -3.27 17.91 -27.49
CA PRO A 123 -3.40 18.67 -28.73
C PRO A 123 -4.82 19.23 -28.80
N THR A 124 -4.97 20.53 -28.57
CA THR A 124 -6.19 21.26 -28.94
C THR A 124 -6.41 21.11 -30.44
N GLU A 125 -7.38 20.27 -30.80
CA GLU A 125 -7.89 20.15 -32.15
C GLU A 125 -8.27 21.54 -32.70
N ALA A 126 -7.66 21.90 -33.81
CA ALA A 126 -8.08 23.00 -34.65
C ALA A 126 -9.49 22.71 -35.17
N ALA A 127 -10.47 23.47 -34.71
CA ALA A 127 -11.82 23.50 -35.29
C ALA A 127 -12.06 24.86 -35.95
N THR A 128 -11.85 24.85 -37.28
CA THR A 128 -12.46 25.66 -38.37
C THR A 128 -12.53 27.19 -38.23
#